data_AF-A0A8T0HCE7-F1
#
_entry.id   AF-A0A8T0HCE7-F1
#
_cell.length_a   1.000
_cell.length_b   1.000
_cell.length_c   1.000
_cell.angle_alpha   90.00
_cell.angle_beta   90.00
_cell.angle_gamma   90.00
#
_symmetry.space_group_name_H-M   'P 1'
#
loop_
_entity.id
_entity.type
_entity.pdbx_description
1 polymer ?
#
loop_
_entity_poly.entity_id
_entity_poly.type
_entity_poly.pdbx_seq_one_letter_code
_entity_poly.pdbx_strand_id
1 'polypeptide(L)'
;MEMEDRMGYAIVQACRAMKRRHRLEEGAYAPAIAAISQVINSQATLELEEKVKALQVELNQSYQKHSQVSEKLVEEVTESQSLRTQLGEKEATLNQLQEELTAAKEKVAQVEADGKETQSALVTATAEVEELRAHVKELEGKINDLKKENDMLIERWMKQKMQDAERLNEANAMYEDMMEKVKAGQLQELARLQVDGIVRHSEAGAEDYVESGLPSSVKHVIRAHDVTCSAIKFEHGGKTVYSGGHDRLVKSWNVISGACQSTLRGGLGSVLDLAMSFDKNLVVAACSDHKLHLWESQTGRMRHTLTGHTEKVVSVDVSKTSSRRAVSAAYDRTMKTWDMQTGYVTNTLICYSNCNAVALTMNGEILCSGHMDGNLRLWDIRSGKQSSEVVAHNQGITSVSVSRNGHTMLTSGRDNVHNLIDVRTLEVQATFRAPGLLVATNWSRSCLSPDEKYVAAGGADGSVVVWNRYAKDSTVTLKGHTSAVLACTWSDEGRPLVTADKNGCVIIWQ
;
A
#
# COMPACT_ATOMS: atom_id res chain seq x y z
N MET A 1 -157.53 73.18 -29.84
CA MET A 1 -156.71 73.51 -28.66
C MET A 1 -155.36 72.78 -28.75
N GLU A 2 -154.59 72.81 -29.85
CA GLU A 2 -154.13 73.87 -30.78
C GLU A 2 -152.83 74.61 -30.41
N MET A 3 -152.14 74.22 -29.33
CA MET A 3 -150.76 74.69 -29.10
C MET A 3 -149.73 73.55 -29.07
N GLU A 4 -150.08 72.35 -28.58
CA GLU A 4 -149.14 71.23 -28.50
C GLU A 4 -148.86 70.56 -29.86
N ASP A 5 -149.86 70.57 -30.77
CA ASP A 5 -149.71 70.11 -32.16
C ASP A 5 -148.72 70.97 -32.98
N ARG A 6 -148.41 72.19 -32.55
CA ARG A 6 -147.35 73.01 -33.15
C ARG A 6 -145.95 72.72 -32.58
N MET A 7 -145.84 72.28 -31.33
CA MET A 7 -144.56 71.82 -30.76
C MET A 7 -144.15 70.46 -31.30
N GLY A 8 -145.09 69.52 -31.48
CA GLY A 8 -144.82 68.21 -32.06
C GLY A 8 -144.25 68.28 -33.48
N TYR A 9 -144.79 69.18 -34.32
CA TYR A 9 -144.30 69.39 -35.68
C TYR A 9 -142.91 70.03 -35.72
N ALA A 10 -142.61 70.96 -34.80
CA ALA A 10 -141.31 71.63 -34.71
C ALA A 10 -140.20 70.69 -34.21
N ILE A 11 -140.48 69.83 -33.23
CA ILE A 11 -139.52 68.84 -32.71
C ILE A 11 -139.19 67.79 -33.78
N VAL A 12 -140.18 67.31 -34.53
CA VAL A 12 -139.95 66.33 -35.61
C VAL A 12 -139.13 66.95 -36.75
N GLN A 13 -139.33 68.23 -37.08
CA GLN A 13 -138.50 68.96 -38.05
C GLN A 13 -137.05 69.13 -37.53
N ALA A 14 -136.85 69.50 -36.27
CA ALA A 14 -135.52 69.65 -35.67
C ALA A 14 -134.76 68.31 -35.59
N CYS A 15 -135.43 67.22 -35.20
CA CYS A 15 -134.81 65.89 -35.19
C CYS A 15 -134.49 65.37 -36.60
N ARG A 16 -135.30 65.70 -37.62
CA ARG A 16 -134.96 65.39 -39.03
C ARG A 16 -133.77 66.20 -39.53
N ALA A 17 -133.66 67.46 -39.13
CA ALA A 17 -132.51 68.31 -39.47
C ALA A 17 -131.21 67.83 -38.82
N MET A 18 -131.24 67.43 -37.54
CA MET A 18 -130.07 66.86 -36.85
C MET A 18 -129.65 65.51 -37.42
N LYS A 19 -130.59 64.61 -37.74
CA LYS A 19 -130.26 63.32 -38.40
C LYS A 19 -129.68 63.50 -39.82
N ARG A 20 -130.08 64.55 -40.54
CA ARG A 20 -129.47 64.89 -41.85
C ARG A 20 -128.06 65.44 -41.70
N ARG A 21 -127.79 66.28 -40.69
CA ARG A 21 -126.44 66.79 -40.40
C ARG A 21 -125.48 65.67 -39.98
N HIS A 22 -125.90 64.79 -39.08
CA HIS A 22 -125.05 63.68 -38.63
C HIS A 22 -124.68 62.71 -39.76
N ARG A 23 -125.63 62.38 -40.65
CA ARG A 23 -125.33 61.55 -41.85
C ARG A 23 -124.42 62.24 -42.87
N LEU A 24 -124.44 63.57 -42.94
CA LEU A 24 -123.52 64.33 -43.79
C LEU A 24 -122.11 64.40 -43.19
N GLU A 25 -121.99 64.47 -41.86
CA GLU A 25 -120.72 64.42 -41.16
C GLU A 25 -120.09 63.02 -41.22
N GLU A 26 -120.86 61.95 -40.99
CA GLU A 26 -120.38 60.56 -41.16
C GLU A 26 -119.99 60.24 -42.62
N GLY A 27 -120.72 60.81 -43.60
CA GLY A 27 -120.38 60.70 -45.01
C GLY A 27 -119.13 61.47 -45.43
N ALA A 28 -118.75 62.54 -44.70
CA ALA A 28 -117.57 63.35 -44.99
C ALA A 28 -116.25 62.72 -44.51
N TYR A 29 -116.29 61.89 -43.46
CA TYR A 29 -115.11 61.17 -42.95
C TYR A 29 -114.87 59.80 -43.62
N ALA A 30 -115.88 59.23 -44.27
CA ALA A 30 -115.77 57.94 -44.97
C ALA A 30 -114.70 57.89 -46.09
N PRO A 31 -114.52 58.93 -46.94
CA PRO A 31 -113.49 58.92 -47.98
C PRO A 31 -112.07 59.02 -47.40
N ALA A 32 -111.90 59.77 -46.30
CA ALA A 32 -110.60 59.96 -45.65
C ALA A 32 -110.13 58.69 -44.93
N ILE A 33 -111.03 57.99 -44.24
CA ILE A 33 -110.73 56.72 -43.57
C ILE A 33 -110.47 55.62 -44.62
N ALA A 34 -111.24 55.59 -45.72
CA ALA A 34 -110.99 54.68 -46.82
C ALA A 34 -109.64 54.93 -47.50
N ALA A 35 -109.26 56.19 -47.76
CA ALA A 35 -107.97 56.55 -48.33
C ALA A 35 -106.79 56.18 -47.42
N ILE A 36 -106.91 56.39 -46.10
CA ILE A 36 -105.87 56.00 -45.14
C ILE A 36 -105.76 54.47 -45.07
N SER A 37 -106.88 53.74 -45.07
CA SER A 37 -106.86 52.27 -45.10
C SER A 37 -106.32 51.69 -46.41
N GLN A 38 -106.55 52.35 -47.56
CA GLN A 38 -105.98 51.95 -48.86
C GLN A 38 -104.49 52.24 -48.96
N VAL A 39 -103.99 53.29 -48.31
CA VAL A 39 -102.55 53.57 -48.24
C VAL A 39 -101.85 52.57 -47.31
N ILE A 40 -102.49 52.20 -46.20
CA ILE A 40 -101.99 51.16 -45.28
C ILE A 40 -102.05 49.76 -45.91
N ASN A 41 -103.05 49.46 -46.75
CA ASN A 41 -103.15 48.23 -47.54
C ASN A 41 -102.61 48.36 -48.98
N SER A 42 -101.82 49.39 -49.25
CA SER A 42 -101.20 49.53 -50.57
C SER A 42 -100.17 48.41 -50.75
N GLN A 43 -100.02 47.89 -51.98
CA GLN A 43 -99.00 46.87 -52.26
C GLN A 43 -97.59 47.28 -51.77
N ALA A 44 -97.30 48.58 -51.74
CA ALA A 44 -96.03 49.14 -51.28
C ALA A 44 -95.75 48.94 -49.78
N THR A 45 -96.76 48.99 -48.90
CA THR A 45 -96.56 48.80 -47.44
C THR A 45 -96.35 47.33 -47.10
N LEU A 46 -97.08 46.43 -47.76
CA LEU A 46 -96.87 44.98 -47.66
C LEU A 46 -95.50 44.57 -48.22
N GLU A 47 -95.07 45.13 -49.36
CA GLU A 47 -93.73 44.90 -49.91
C GLU A 47 -92.60 45.41 -48.98
N LEU A 48 -92.82 46.52 -48.28
CA LEU A 48 -91.85 47.03 -47.29
C LEU A 48 -91.81 46.16 -46.04
N GLU A 49 -92.94 45.69 -45.53
CA GLU A 49 -92.98 44.75 -44.41
C GLU A 49 -92.33 43.41 -44.75
N GLU A 50 -92.55 42.90 -45.96
CA GLU A 50 -91.87 41.70 -46.46
C GLU A 50 -90.36 41.92 -46.59
N LYS A 51 -89.92 43.07 -47.11
CA LYS A 51 -88.49 43.43 -47.16
C LYS A 51 -87.87 43.55 -45.78
N VAL A 52 -88.56 44.14 -44.81
CA VAL A 52 -88.09 44.26 -43.43
C VAL A 52 -87.95 42.88 -42.79
N LYS A 53 -88.93 41.98 -42.98
CA LYS A 53 -88.84 40.59 -42.50
C LYS A 53 -87.71 39.83 -43.20
N ALA A 54 -87.54 40.00 -44.50
CA ALA A 54 -86.44 39.39 -45.26
C ALA A 54 -85.07 39.87 -44.76
N LEU A 55 -84.88 41.18 -44.58
CA LEU A 55 -83.67 41.77 -44.02
C LEU A 55 -83.40 41.31 -42.57
N GLN A 56 -84.45 41.15 -41.76
CA GLN A 56 -84.31 40.62 -40.39
C GLN A 56 -83.82 39.17 -40.40
N VAL A 57 -84.32 38.35 -41.33
CA VAL A 57 -83.87 36.97 -41.51
C VAL A 57 -82.42 36.93 -42.01
N GLU A 58 -82.06 37.76 -42.98
CA GLU A 58 -80.67 37.88 -43.46
C GLU A 58 -79.71 38.35 -42.36
N LEU A 59 -80.14 39.31 -41.52
CA LEU A 59 -79.36 39.80 -40.39
C LEU A 59 -79.15 38.69 -39.35
N ASN A 60 -80.18 37.93 -39.01
CA ASN A 60 -80.07 36.80 -38.08
C ASN A 60 -79.17 35.68 -38.65
N GLN A 61 -79.28 35.39 -39.95
CA GLN A 61 -78.38 34.45 -40.62
C GLN A 61 -76.93 34.96 -40.63
N SER A 62 -76.73 36.27 -40.80
CA SER A 62 -75.40 36.89 -40.71
C SER A 62 -74.80 36.77 -39.31
N TYR A 63 -75.58 37.03 -38.25
CA TYR A 63 -75.13 36.84 -36.87
C TYR A 63 -74.82 35.38 -36.54
N GLN A 64 -75.63 34.43 -37.00
CA GLN A 64 -75.35 33.00 -36.81
C GLN A 64 -74.05 32.59 -37.52
N LYS A 65 -73.84 33.03 -38.76
CA LYS A 65 -72.59 32.78 -39.49
C LYS A 65 -71.39 33.43 -38.79
N HIS A 66 -71.53 34.67 -38.34
CA HIS A 66 -70.48 35.38 -37.61
C HIS A 66 -70.12 34.67 -36.30
N SER A 67 -71.12 34.18 -35.55
CA SER A 67 -70.90 33.41 -34.32
C SER A 67 -70.12 32.11 -34.60
N GLN A 68 -70.52 31.36 -35.63
CA GLN A 68 -69.83 30.12 -36.02
C GLN A 68 -68.38 30.36 -36.47
N VAL A 69 -68.13 31.46 -37.19
CA VAL A 69 -66.78 31.85 -37.60
C VAL A 69 -65.95 32.29 -36.40
N SER A 70 -66.55 33.02 -35.45
CA SER A 70 -65.88 33.48 -34.23
C SER A 70 -65.49 32.31 -33.33
N GLU A 71 -66.35 31.30 -33.20
CA GLU A 71 -66.08 30.08 -32.44
C GLU A 71 -64.91 29.29 -33.04
N LYS A 72 -64.94 29.04 -34.36
CA LYS A 72 -63.83 28.41 -35.08
C LYS A 72 -62.53 29.20 -34.97
N LEU A 73 -62.60 30.53 -35.00
CA LEU A 73 -61.42 31.38 -34.84
C LEU A 73 -60.81 31.23 -33.44
N VAL A 74 -61.63 31.12 -32.40
CA VAL A 74 -61.14 30.91 -31.03
C VAL A 74 -60.47 29.54 -30.90
N GLU A 75 -61.09 28.48 -31.44
CA GLU A 75 -60.49 27.14 -31.45
C GLU A 75 -59.12 27.14 -32.12
N GLU A 76 -59.03 27.67 -33.34
CA GLU A 76 -57.77 27.78 -34.10
C GLU A 76 -56.71 28.63 -33.38
N VAL A 77 -57.12 29.72 -32.70
CA VAL A 77 -56.20 30.55 -31.92
C VAL A 77 -55.67 29.78 -30.71
N THR A 78 -56.50 29.01 -30.01
CA THR A 78 -56.05 28.19 -28.88
C THR A 78 -55.13 27.06 -29.31
N GLU A 79 -55.43 26.40 -30.43
CA GLU A 79 -54.54 25.39 -31.02
C GLU A 79 -53.21 26.01 -31.42
N SER A 80 -53.21 27.16 -32.09
CA SER A 80 -51.99 27.90 -32.45
C SER A 80 -51.16 28.29 -31.23
N GLN A 81 -51.79 28.71 -30.14
CA GLN A 81 -51.10 29.04 -28.88
C GLN A 81 -50.44 27.79 -28.26
N SER A 82 -51.15 26.67 -28.21
CA SER A 82 -50.61 25.41 -27.67
C SER A 82 -49.46 24.84 -28.51
N LEU A 83 -49.55 24.96 -29.84
CA LEU A 83 -48.47 24.57 -30.74
C LEU A 83 -47.25 25.48 -30.59
N ARG A 84 -47.45 26.79 -30.36
CA ARG A 84 -46.35 27.73 -30.08
C ARG A 84 -45.63 27.42 -28.77
N THR A 85 -46.35 27.05 -27.71
CA THR A 85 -45.72 26.65 -26.45
C THR A 85 -44.91 25.37 -26.61
N GLN A 86 -45.47 24.37 -27.31
CA GLN A 86 -44.74 23.12 -27.61
C GLN A 86 -43.51 23.38 -28.49
N LEU A 87 -43.61 24.26 -29.48
CA LEU A 87 -42.47 24.64 -30.32
C LEU A 87 -41.36 25.28 -29.47
N GLY A 88 -41.71 26.22 -28.60
CA GLY A 88 -40.74 26.88 -27.70
C GLY A 88 -40.05 25.90 -26.75
N GLU A 89 -40.78 24.92 -26.20
CA GLU A 89 -40.19 23.85 -25.39
C GLU A 89 -39.21 22.99 -26.21
N LYS A 90 -39.57 22.65 -27.46
CA LYS A 90 -38.69 21.86 -28.34
C LYS A 90 -37.45 22.64 -28.74
N GLU A 91 -37.57 23.93 -29.07
CA GLU A 91 -36.44 24.81 -29.36
C GLU A 91 -35.49 24.93 -28.15
N ALA A 92 -36.03 25.04 -26.92
CA ALA A 92 -35.22 25.04 -25.71
C ALA A 92 -34.45 23.72 -25.53
N THR A 93 -35.10 22.56 -25.71
CA THR A 93 -34.42 21.26 -25.64
C THR A 93 -33.37 21.08 -26.74
N LEU A 94 -33.61 21.63 -27.93
CA LEU A 94 -32.67 21.55 -29.04
C LEU A 94 -31.43 22.40 -28.77
N ASN A 95 -31.59 23.59 -28.21
CA ASN A 95 -30.46 24.44 -27.80
C ASN A 95 -29.64 23.76 -26.70
N GLN A 96 -30.29 23.16 -25.70
CA GLN A 96 -29.59 22.40 -24.65
C GLN A 96 -28.78 21.24 -25.24
N LEU A 97 -29.38 20.45 -26.14
CA LEU A 97 -28.68 19.34 -26.79
C LEU A 97 -27.53 19.83 -27.69
N GLN A 98 -27.65 20.99 -28.33
CA GLN A 98 -26.57 21.60 -29.10
C GLN A 98 -25.40 22.02 -28.21
N GLU A 99 -25.66 22.63 -27.05
CA GLU A 99 -24.62 22.96 -26.07
C GLU A 99 -23.91 21.70 -25.57
N GLU A 100 -24.66 20.68 -25.17
CA GLU A 100 -24.11 19.39 -24.75
C GLU A 100 -23.26 18.73 -25.85
N LEU A 101 -23.70 18.81 -27.11
CA LEU A 101 -22.95 18.29 -28.25
C LEU A 101 -21.63 19.06 -28.47
N THR A 102 -21.64 20.39 -28.34
CA THR A 102 -20.40 21.19 -28.46
C THR A 102 -19.41 20.88 -27.34
N ALA A 103 -19.87 20.79 -26.09
CA ALA A 103 -19.05 20.41 -24.96
C ALA A 103 -18.48 18.99 -25.10
N ALA A 104 -19.26 18.05 -25.65
CA ALA A 104 -18.79 16.69 -25.93
C ALA A 104 -17.69 16.69 -27.02
N LYS A 105 -17.84 17.48 -28.08
CA LYS A 105 -16.83 17.60 -29.15
C LYS A 105 -15.51 18.18 -28.63
N GLU A 106 -15.55 19.17 -27.75
CA GLU A 106 -14.35 19.73 -27.12
C GLU A 106 -13.63 18.69 -26.25
N LYS A 107 -14.36 17.90 -25.47
CA LYS A 107 -13.77 16.81 -24.67
C LYS A 107 -13.11 15.75 -25.53
N VAL A 108 -13.72 15.38 -26.67
CA VAL A 108 -13.12 14.43 -27.61
C VAL A 108 -11.82 15.00 -28.20
N ALA A 109 -11.80 16.26 -28.60
CA ALA A 109 -10.60 16.91 -29.12
C ALA A 109 -9.46 16.96 -28.08
N GLN A 110 -9.79 17.20 -26.80
CA GLN A 110 -8.80 17.15 -25.72
C GLN A 110 -8.22 15.74 -25.54
N VAL A 111 -9.07 14.71 -25.49
CA VAL A 111 -8.61 13.32 -25.35
C VAL A 111 -7.75 12.88 -26.54
N GLU A 112 -8.07 13.33 -27.76
CA GLU A 112 -7.24 13.07 -28.93
C GLU A 112 -5.86 13.77 -28.85
N ALA A 113 -5.79 14.96 -28.27
CA ALA A 113 -4.52 15.67 -28.06
C ALA A 113 -3.64 14.95 -27.02
N ASP A 114 -4.22 14.60 -25.87
CA ASP A 114 -3.54 13.84 -24.81
C ASP A 114 -3.08 12.45 -25.33
N GLY A 115 -3.91 11.82 -26.18
CA GLY A 115 -3.58 10.57 -26.86
C GLY A 115 -2.36 10.69 -27.77
N LYS A 116 -2.21 11.79 -28.52
CA LYS A 116 -1.02 12.03 -29.36
C LYS A 116 0.23 12.29 -28.54
N GLU A 117 0.12 13.04 -27.44
CA GLU A 117 1.24 13.31 -26.54
C GLU A 117 1.74 12.01 -25.89
N THR A 118 0.83 11.21 -25.34
CA THR A 118 1.18 9.90 -24.77
C THR A 118 1.76 8.93 -25.81
N GLN A 119 1.26 8.94 -27.04
CA GLN A 119 1.84 8.15 -28.13
C GLN A 119 3.28 8.59 -28.45
N SER A 120 3.56 9.90 -28.46
CA SER A 120 4.91 10.41 -28.70
C SER A 120 5.89 10.01 -27.58
N ALA A 121 5.45 10.09 -26.32
CA ALA A 121 6.24 9.67 -25.17
C ALA A 121 6.48 8.15 -25.14
N LEU A 122 5.50 7.36 -25.60
CA LEU A 122 5.68 5.91 -25.76
C LEU A 122 6.75 5.59 -26.79
N VAL A 123 6.77 6.28 -27.94
CA VAL A 123 7.78 6.08 -28.99
C VAL A 123 9.18 6.40 -28.46
N THR A 124 9.36 7.51 -27.73
CA THR A 124 10.67 7.85 -27.14
C THR A 124 11.11 6.82 -26.11
N ALA A 125 10.21 6.39 -25.23
CA ALA A 125 10.52 5.35 -24.24
C ALA A 125 10.86 4.00 -24.88
N THR A 126 10.19 3.62 -25.99
CA THR A 126 10.54 2.39 -26.71
C THR A 126 11.93 2.46 -27.32
N ALA A 127 12.34 3.61 -27.85
CA ALA A 127 13.69 3.80 -28.40
C ALA A 127 14.77 3.68 -27.30
N GLU A 128 14.54 4.30 -26.14
CA GLU A 128 15.46 4.20 -24.99
C GLU A 128 15.61 2.74 -24.50
N VAL A 129 14.51 1.98 -24.48
CA VAL A 129 14.53 0.55 -24.09
C VAL A 129 15.32 -0.28 -25.12
N GLU A 130 15.19 0.00 -26.41
CA GLU A 130 15.95 -0.69 -27.44
C GLU A 130 17.46 -0.39 -27.34
N GLU A 131 17.83 0.85 -27.05
CA GLU A 131 19.23 1.25 -26.82
C GLU A 131 19.82 0.52 -25.59
N LEU A 132 19.10 0.51 -24.48
CA LEU A 132 19.52 -0.20 -23.26
C LEU A 132 19.65 -1.71 -23.50
N ARG A 133 18.74 -2.32 -24.28
CA ARG A 133 18.85 -3.75 -24.65
C ARG A 133 20.10 -4.02 -25.48
N ALA A 134 20.44 -3.14 -26.42
CA ALA A 134 21.67 -3.27 -27.20
C ALA A 134 22.91 -3.21 -26.29
N HIS A 135 22.92 -2.27 -25.34
CA HIS A 135 24.04 -2.12 -24.40
C HIS A 135 24.19 -3.34 -23.46
N VAL A 136 23.08 -3.90 -22.97
CA VAL A 136 23.11 -5.14 -22.17
C VAL A 136 23.72 -6.29 -22.97
N LYS A 137 23.33 -6.47 -24.23
CA LYS A 137 23.89 -7.52 -25.09
C LYS A 137 25.39 -7.36 -25.32
N GLU A 138 25.88 -6.13 -25.44
CA GLU A 138 27.31 -5.83 -25.54
C GLU A 138 28.06 -6.23 -24.25
N LEU A 139 27.51 -5.89 -23.08
CA LEU A 139 28.10 -6.23 -21.78
C LEU A 139 28.09 -7.74 -21.53
N GLU A 140 27.04 -8.46 -21.93
CA GLU A 140 26.99 -9.92 -21.86
C GLU A 140 28.10 -10.57 -22.70
N GLY A 141 28.40 -10.01 -23.88
CA GLY A 141 29.54 -10.41 -24.70
C GLY A 141 30.86 -10.27 -23.94
N LYS A 142 31.13 -9.08 -23.38
CA LYS A 142 32.34 -8.79 -22.60
C LYS A 142 32.48 -9.71 -21.39
N ILE A 143 31.39 -10.01 -20.68
CA ILE A 143 31.39 -10.94 -19.55
C ILE A 143 31.78 -12.35 -19.99
N ASN A 144 31.26 -12.83 -21.12
CA ASN A 144 31.59 -14.16 -21.63
C ASN A 144 33.05 -14.26 -22.08
N ASP A 145 33.60 -13.21 -22.68
CA ASP A 145 35.01 -13.17 -23.07
C ASP A 145 35.93 -13.18 -21.84
N LEU A 146 35.63 -12.35 -20.83
CA LEU A 146 36.37 -12.34 -19.56
C LEU A 146 36.28 -13.67 -18.81
N LYS A 147 35.12 -14.35 -18.85
CA LYS A 147 34.96 -15.69 -18.25
C LYS A 147 35.90 -16.70 -18.93
N LYS A 148 35.94 -16.72 -20.26
CA LYS A 148 36.84 -17.61 -21.01
C LYS A 148 38.32 -17.31 -20.69
N GLU A 149 38.69 -16.04 -20.59
CA GLU A 149 40.04 -15.65 -20.18
C GLU A 149 40.38 -16.15 -18.77
N ASN A 150 39.45 -16.02 -17.83
CA ASN A 150 39.65 -16.49 -16.46
C ASN A 150 39.78 -18.02 -16.40
N ASP A 151 38.93 -18.76 -17.13
CA ASP A 151 39.02 -20.22 -17.22
C ASP A 151 40.39 -20.66 -17.77
N MET A 152 40.89 -20.00 -18.82
CA MET A 152 42.24 -20.25 -19.36
C MET A 152 43.36 -19.95 -18.35
N LEU A 153 43.21 -18.89 -17.56
CA LEU A 153 44.19 -18.55 -16.51
C LEU A 153 44.16 -19.58 -15.37
N ILE A 154 42.99 -20.05 -14.97
CA ILE A 154 42.82 -21.09 -13.96
C ILE A 154 43.44 -22.40 -14.43
N GLU A 155 43.19 -22.82 -15.67
CA GLU A 155 43.82 -24.02 -16.25
C GLU A 155 45.34 -23.91 -16.26
N ARG A 156 45.87 -22.75 -16.68
CA ARG A 156 47.32 -22.50 -16.70
C ARG A 156 47.91 -22.56 -15.29
N TRP A 157 47.22 -21.97 -14.31
CA TRP A 157 47.64 -21.98 -12.92
C TRP A 157 47.60 -23.38 -12.30
N MET A 158 46.53 -24.15 -12.54
CA MET A 158 46.43 -25.54 -12.10
C MET A 158 47.54 -26.40 -12.68
N LYS A 159 47.86 -26.23 -13.97
CA LYS A 159 48.98 -26.94 -14.60
C LYS A 159 50.31 -26.61 -13.93
N GLN A 160 50.55 -25.34 -13.60
CA GLN A 160 51.75 -24.93 -12.89
C GLN A 160 51.80 -25.51 -11.46
N LYS A 161 50.68 -25.50 -10.74
CA LYS A 161 50.59 -26.10 -9.40
C LYS A 161 50.78 -27.61 -9.41
N MET A 162 50.31 -28.31 -10.44
CA MET A 162 50.54 -29.74 -10.61
C MET A 162 52.03 -30.04 -10.82
N GLN A 163 52.72 -29.25 -11.65
CA GLN A 163 54.17 -29.37 -11.84
C GLN A 163 54.96 -29.07 -10.55
N ASP A 164 54.54 -28.06 -9.78
CA ASP A 164 55.17 -27.75 -8.50
C ASP A 164 54.93 -28.87 -7.47
N ALA A 165 53.73 -29.47 -7.46
CA ALA A 165 53.41 -30.60 -6.60
C ALA A 165 54.21 -31.86 -6.97
N GLU A 166 54.40 -32.14 -8.26
CA GLU A 166 55.27 -33.23 -8.74
C GLU A 166 56.71 -33.03 -8.26
N ARG A 167 57.28 -31.82 -8.41
CA ARG A 167 58.62 -31.51 -7.89
C ARG A 167 58.74 -31.68 -6.38
N LEU A 168 57.71 -31.27 -5.63
CA LEU A 168 57.66 -31.44 -4.18
C LEU A 168 57.55 -32.93 -3.79
N ASN A 169 56.77 -33.72 -4.53
CA ASN A 169 56.68 -35.16 -4.32
C ASN A 169 58.02 -35.87 -4.60
N GLU A 170 58.72 -35.48 -5.66
CA GLU A 170 60.08 -35.97 -5.95
C GLU A 170 61.05 -35.63 -4.81
N ALA A 171 61.01 -34.39 -4.30
CA ALA A 171 61.82 -33.97 -3.17
C ALA A 171 61.46 -34.76 -1.90
N ASN A 172 60.17 -34.94 -1.61
CA ASN A 172 59.69 -35.71 -0.46
C ASN A 172 60.10 -37.19 -0.56
N ALA A 173 60.07 -37.80 -1.74
CA ALA A 173 60.57 -39.16 -1.94
C ALA A 173 62.07 -39.28 -1.65
N MET A 174 62.87 -38.27 -2.01
CA MET A 174 64.29 -38.21 -1.63
C MET A 174 64.48 -38.05 -0.11
N TYR A 175 63.64 -37.22 0.54
CA TYR A 175 63.65 -37.08 1.99
C TYR A 175 63.22 -38.36 2.71
N GLU A 176 62.25 -39.08 2.18
CA GLU A 176 61.81 -40.38 2.72
C GLU A 176 62.91 -41.43 2.63
N ASP A 177 63.62 -41.55 1.50
CA ASP A 177 64.77 -42.46 1.37
C ASP A 177 65.92 -42.08 2.33
N MET A 178 66.17 -40.78 2.52
CA MET A 178 67.12 -40.30 3.53
C MET A 178 66.65 -40.62 4.96
N MET A 179 65.37 -40.45 5.25
CA MET A 179 64.77 -40.76 6.56
C MET A 179 64.68 -42.27 6.83
N GLU A 180 64.49 -43.12 5.82
CA GLU A 180 64.58 -44.57 5.97
C GLU A 180 66.01 -45.01 6.33
N LYS A 181 67.03 -44.38 5.73
CA LYS A 181 68.43 -44.59 6.12
C LYS A 181 68.71 -44.15 7.57
N VAL A 182 68.11 -43.04 8.00
CA VAL A 182 68.21 -42.57 9.40
C VAL A 182 67.41 -43.46 10.36
N LYS A 183 66.20 -43.89 9.99
CA LYS A 183 65.35 -44.82 10.77
C LYS A 183 65.98 -46.20 10.88
N ALA A 184 66.66 -46.71 9.86
CA ALA A 184 67.43 -47.95 9.94
C ALA A 184 68.56 -47.86 10.99
N GLY A 185 69.15 -46.67 11.17
CA GLY A 185 70.09 -46.38 12.26
C GLY A 185 69.43 -46.20 13.63
N GLN A 186 68.28 -45.52 13.68
CA GLN A 186 67.54 -45.24 14.92
C GLN A 186 66.70 -46.42 15.44
N LEU A 187 66.37 -47.40 14.59
CA LEU A 187 65.72 -48.68 14.97
C LEU A 187 66.63 -49.57 15.82
N GLN A 188 67.94 -49.30 15.85
CA GLN A 188 68.87 -49.96 16.79
C GLN A 188 68.84 -49.29 18.18
N GLU A 189 68.39 -48.04 18.28
CA GLU A 189 68.35 -47.24 19.51
C GLU A 189 66.96 -47.13 20.16
N LEU A 190 65.88 -47.36 19.39
CA LEU A 190 64.49 -47.29 19.86
C LEU A 190 63.88 -48.64 20.29
N ALA A 191 64.69 -49.67 20.57
CA ALA A 191 64.23 -50.90 21.22
C ALA A 191 64.17 -50.81 22.75
N ARG A 192 64.31 -49.61 23.35
CA ARG A 192 64.42 -49.46 24.81
C ARG A 192 63.42 -48.56 25.53
N LEU A 193 62.60 -47.75 24.84
CA LEU A 193 61.66 -46.87 25.55
C LEU A 193 60.39 -46.65 24.73
N GLN A 194 59.34 -47.43 25.04
CA GLN A 194 57.98 -47.06 24.68
C GLN A 194 57.03 -47.49 25.81
N VAL A 195 56.68 -46.53 26.67
CA VAL A 195 55.45 -46.56 27.46
C VAL A 195 54.82 -45.17 27.39
N ASP A 196 53.54 -45.22 27.06
CA ASP A 196 52.44 -44.30 27.39
C ASP A 196 52.00 -43.19 26.45
N GLY A 197 50.66 -43.12 26.37
CA GLY A 197 49.95 -41.85 26.49
C GLY A 197 49.36 -41.27 25.21
N ILE A 198 48.28 -41.86 24.70
CA ILE A 198 47.36 -41.16 23.79
C ILE A 198 46.61 -40.08 24.58
N VAL A 199 46.93 -38.81 24.34
CA VAL A 199 46.10 -37.67 24.73
C VAL A 199 45.69 -36.92 23.47
N ARG A 200 44.38 -36.91 23.24
CA ARG A 200 43.72 -36.11 22.20
C ARG A 200 44.06 -34.64 22.43
N HIS A 201 44.72 -34.04 21.45
CA HIS A 201 44.88 -32.59 21.38
C HIS A 201 43.55 -32.02 20.91
N SER A 202 42.90 -31.24 21.78
CA SER A 202 41.88 -30.29 21.39
C SER A 202 42.47 -29.36 20.32
N GLU A 203 41.72 -29.18 19.23
CA GLU A 203 42.11 -28.44 18.06
C GLU A 203 42.64 -27.03 18.41
N ALA A 204 43.91 -26.81 18.09
CA ALA A 204 44.52 -25.50 18.01
C ALA A 204 44.02 -24.85 16.70
N GLY A 205 42.93 -24.10 16.81
CA GLY A 205 42.32 -23.37 15.71
C GLY A 205 41.41 -22.23 16.19
N ALA A 206 41.66 -21.69 17.39
CA ALA A 206 41.02 -20.47 17.84
C ALA A 206 41.72 -19.29 17.16
N GLU A 207 41.19 -18.89 16.01
CA GLU A 207 41.54 -17.62 15.37
C GLU A 207 41.39 -16.48 16.40
N ASP A 208 42.38 -15.59 16.46
CA ASP A 208 42.49 -14.50 17.43
C ASP A 208 41.20 -13.66 17.52
N TYR A 209 40.42 -13.87 18.58
CA TYR A 209 39.21 -13.09 18.85
C TYR A 209 39.59 -11.74 19.47
N VAL A 210 39.10 -10.65 18.88
CA VAL A 210 39.10 -9.34 19.55
C VAL A 210 38.20 -9.45 20.77
N GLU A 211 38.78 -9.37 21.98
CA GLU A 211 38.00 -9.49 23.21
C GLU A 211 36.97 -8.36 23.32
N SER A 212 35.70 -8.73 23.41
CA SER A 212 34.64 -7.77 23.68
C SER A 212 34.83 -7.17 25.08
N GLY A 213 34.76 -5.84 25.15
CA GLY A 213 34.82 -5.15 26.43
C GLY A 213 33.44 -5.10 27.05
N LEU A 214 33.36 -5.30 28.37
CA LEU A 214 32.14 -4.98 29.10
C LEU A 214 31.87 -3.48 28.94
N PRO A 215 30.71 -3.09 28.35
CA PRO A 215 30.35 -1.68 28.27
C PRO A 215 30.18 -1.15 29.69
N SER A 216 30.76 0.00 29.99
CA SER A 216 30.69 0.60 31.33
C SER A 216 30.21 2.04 31.30
N SER A 217 30.27 2.69 30.15
CA SER A 217 29.91 4.10 29.99
C SER A 217 29.03 4.34 28.77
N VAL A 218 28.18 5.36 28.85
CA VAL A 218 27.41 5.85 27.71
C VAL A 218 28.29 6.77 26.89
N LYS A 219 28.50 6.43 25.61
CA LYS A 219 29.24 7.29 24.69
C LYS A 219 28.35 8.35 24.07
N HIS A 220 27.21 7.93 23.53
CA HIS A 220 26.26 8.81 22.84
C HIS A 220 24.83 8.44 23.20
N VAL A 221 24.00 9.46 23.44
CA VAL A 221 22.55 9.33 23.58
C VAL A 221 21.92 10.08 22.40
N ILE A 222 21.27 9.34 21.51
CA ILE A 222 20.76 9.85 20.23
C ILE A 222 19.24 9.74 20.24
N ARG A 223 18.54 10.85 20.07
CA ARG A 223 17.10 10.82 19.77
C ARG A 223 16.91 10.51 18.28
N ALA A 224 16.84 9.22 17.97
CA ALA A 224 16.86 8.74 16.60
C ALA A 224 15.51 8.92 15.89
N HIS A 225 14.41 8.64 16.60
CA HIS A 225 13.06 8.66 16.04
C HIS A 225 12.11 9.47 16.93
N ASP A 226 11.03 9.99 16.35
CA ASP A 226 10.03 10.78 17.08
C ASP A 226 9.07 9.90 17.90
N VAL A 227 8.96 8.63 17.53
CA VAL A 227 8.08 7.62 18.14
C VAL A 227 8.93 6.50 18.76
N THR A 228 8.67 5.22 18.46
CA THR A 228 9.42 4.10 19.01
C THR A 228 10.54 3.67 18.06
N CYS A 229 11.70 3.27 18.60
CA CYS A 229 12.73 2.60 17.81
C CYS A 229 12.66 1.09 18.10
N SER A 230 12.21 0.33 17.11
CA SER A 230 11.86 -1.08 17.29
C SER A 230 12.99 -2.02 16.88
N ALA A 231 13.88 -1.57 16.00
CA ALA A 231 14.95 -2.39 15.46
C ALA A 231 16.25 -1.59 15.33
N ILE A 232 17.37 -2.26 15.63
CA ILE A 232 18.72 -1.75 15.36
C ILE A 232 19.55 -2.88 14.78
N LYS A 233 20.37 -2.57 13.77
CA LYS A 233 21.43 -3.46 13.30
C LYS A 233 22.70 -2.71 12.98
N PHE A 234 23.83 -3.35 13.26
CA PHE A 234 25.13 -2.89 12.82
C PHE A 234 25.39 -3.24 11.36
N GLU A 235 26.11 -2.36 10.69
CA GLU A 235 26.83 -2.69 9.47
C GLU A 235 27.99 -3.66 9.80
N HIS A 236 28.26 -4.62 8.90
CA HIS A 236 29.42 -5.48 9.01
C HIS A 236 30.71 -4.63 9.07
N GLY A 237 31.54 -4.81 10.10
CA GLY A 237 32.73 -3.98 10.37
C GLY A 237 32.49 -2.75 11.25
N GLY A 238 31.29 -2.57 11.81
CA GLY A 238 31.05 -1.76 13.02
C GLY A 238 31.09 -0.23 12.88
N LYS A 239 31.23 0.32 11.67
CA LYS A 239 31.33 1.79 11.45
C LYS A 239 29.98 2.51 11.52
N THR A 240 28.93 1.86 11.03
CA THR A 240 27.59 2.44 10.87
C THR A 240 26.54 1.59 11.58
N VAL A 241 25.55 2.24 12.16
CA VAL A 241 24.38 1.60 12.77
C VAL A 241 23.12 2.06 12.07
N TYR A 242 22.23 1.13 11.76
CA TYR A 242 20.91 1.41 11.22
C TYR A 242 19.85 1.27 12.31
N SER A 243 18.99 2.26 12.44
CA SER A 243 17.83 2.25 13.35
C SER A 243 16.53 2.33 12.56
N GLY A 244 15.55 1.53 12.97
CA GLY A 244 14.22 1.46 12.37
C GLY A 244 13.16 1.91 13.37
N GLY A 245 12.31 2.84 12.96
CA GLY A 245 11.29 3.42 13.81
C GLY A 245 9.86 3.20 13.34
N HIS A 246 8.92 3.42 14.26
CA HIS A 246 7.48 3.52 13.93
C HIS A 246 7.12 4.82 13.21
N ASP A 247 8.06 5.77 13.10
CA ASP A 247 7.96 6.95 12.24
C ASP A 247 8.07 6.62 10.75
N ARG A 248 8.23 5.32 10.39
CA ARG A 248 8.34 4.78 9.03
C ARG A 248 9.67 5.12 8.35
N LEU A 249 10.67 5.49 9.15
CA LEU A 249 12.00 5.83 8.67
C LEU A 249 13.02 4.79 9.12
N VAL A 250 14.02 4.58 8.27
CA VAL A 250 15.27 3.92 8.66
C VAL A 250 16.37 4.97 8.59
N LYS A 251 17.13 5.14 9.66
CA LYS A 251 18.22 6.12 9.74
C LYS A 251 19.55 5.41 9.95
N SER A 252 20.61 5.93 9.34
CA SER A 252 21.98 5.46 9.54
C SER A 252 22.75 6.45 10.41
N TRP A 253 23.57 5.92 11.31
CA TRP A 253 24.30 6.67 12.31
C TRP A 253 25.76 6.26 12.30
N ASN A 254 26.64 7.26 12.33
CA ASN A 254 28.05 7.00 12.52
C ASN A 254 28.33 6.69 14.00
N VAL A 255 28.95 5.55 14.28
CA VAL A 255 29.18 5.07 15.64
C VAL A 255 30.19 5.92 16.42
N ILE A 256 31.15 6.54 15.72
CA ILE A 256 32.21 7.34 16.33
C ILE A 256 31.67 8.71 16.70
N SER A 257 31.03 9.40 15.74
CA SER A 257 30.57 10.78 15.91
C SER A 257 29.15 10.90 16.48
N GLY A 258 28.34 9.84 16.41
CA GLY A 258 26.92 9.89 16.78
C GLY A 258 26.04 10.67 15.80
N ALA A 259 26.60 11.15 14.68
CA ALA A 259 25.86 11.94 13.70
C ALA A 259 25.00 11.06 12.77
N CYS A 260 23.81 11.58 12.41
CA CYS A 260 22.96 10.98 11.38
C CYS A 260 23.64 11.14 10.01
N GLN A 261 23.89 10.04 9.31
CA GLN A 261 24.52 10.06 7.97
C GLN A 261 23.49 10.11 6.86
N SER A 262 22.49 9.23 6.91
CA SER A 262 21.44 9.14 5.90
C SER A 262 20.09 8.78 6.51
N THR A 263 19.02 9.21 5.85
CA THR A 263 17.64 8.82 6.18
C THR A 263 17.04 8.14 4.97
N LEU A 264 16.76 6.85 5.09
CA LEU A 264 16.11 6.03 4.08
C LEU A 264 14.60 6.26 4.17
N ARG A 265 14.03 6.73 3.05
CA ARG A 265 12.60 7.05 2.91
C ARG A 265 11.96 6.11 1.89
N GLY A 266 10.63 6.05 1.88
CA GLY A 266 9.85 5.27 0.91
C GLY A 266 9.01 4.15 1.54
N GLY A 267 9.34 3.72 2.77
CA GLY A 267 8.50 2.79 3.53
C GLY A 267 7.18 3.43 3.97
N LEU A 268 6.07 2.72 3.79
CA LEU A 268 4.73 3.21 4.18
C LEU A 268 4.30 2.70 5.57
N GLY A 269 4.88 1.59 6.03
CA GLY A 269 4.62 0.98 7.34
C GLY A 269 5.67 1.28 8.42
N SER A 270 5.32 1.02 9.67
CA SER A 270 6.26 1.07 10.81
C SER A 270 7.30 -0.03 10.65
N VAL A 271 8.57 0.30 10.90
CA VAL A 271 9.68 -0.67 10.81
C VAL A 271 9.69 -1.51 12.08
N LEU A 272 9.55 -2.82 11.95
CA LEU A 272 9.50 -3.78 13.05
C LEU A 272 10.82 -4.53 13.24
N ASP A 273 11.54 -4.80 12.15
CA ASP A 273 12.84 -5.47 12.20
C ASP A 273 13.74 -5.00 11.05
N LEU A 274 15.05 -5.14 11.23
CA LEU A 274 16.06 -4.74 10.25
C LEU A 274 17.07 -5.86 10.04
N ALA A 275 17.54 -5.98 8.80
CA ALA A 275 18.67 -6.83 8.44
C ALA A 275 19.55 -6.16 7.40
N MET A 276 20.84 -6.42 7.47
CA MET A 276 21.83 -5.96 6.50
C MET A 276 22.29 -7.13 5.64
N SER A 277 22.52 -6.87 4.36
CA SER A 277 23.19 -7.83 3.49
C SER A 277 24.67 -7.95 3.84
N PHE A 278 25.24 -9.13 3.59
CA PHE A 278 26.64 -9.41 3.90
C PHE A 278 27.62 -8.53 3.12
N ASP A 279 27.26 -8.18 1.88
CA ASP A 279 28.03 -7.26 1.01
C ASP A 279 27.89 -5.79 1.40
N LYS A 280 27.14 -5.48 2.48
CA LYS A 280 26.88 -4.13 3.02
C LYS A 280 26.14 -3.18 2.07
N ASN A 281 25.69 -3.67 0.92
CA ASN A 281 25.07 -2.84 -0.11
C ASN A 281 23.58 -2.65 0.13
N LEU A 282 22.91 -3.56 0.83
CA LEU A 282 21.46 -3.56 0.98
C LEU A 282 21.03 -3.56 2.45
N VAL A 283 20.06 -2.70 2.75
CA VAL A 283 19.35 -2.64 4.02
C VAL A 283 17.95 -3.17 3.77
N VAL A 284 17.50 -4.14 4.58
CA VAL A 284 16.16 -4.73 4.50
C VAL A 284 15.37 -4.37 5.75
N ALA A 285 14.19 -3.78 5.59
CA ALA A 285 13.25 -3.57 6.68
C ALA A 285 12.02 -4.47 6.54
N ALA A 286 11.66 -5.12 7.64
CA ALA A 286 10.34 -5.72 7.83
C ALA A 286 9.38 -4.65 8.34
N CYS A 287 8.26 -4.47 7.64
CA CYS A 287 7.33 -3.40 7.92
C CYS A 287 5.92 -3.90 8.28
N SER A 288 5.19 -3.05 9.01
CA SER A 288 3.80 -3.29 9.39
C SER A 288 2.81 -3.18 8.22
N ASP A 289 3.25 -2.71 7.05
CA ASP A 289 2.46 -2.57 5.81
C ASP A 289 2.43 -3.86 4.97
N HIS A 290 2.76 -4.99 5.59
CA HIS A 290 2.78 -6.34 5.00
C HIS A 290 3.87 -6.54 3.93
N LYS A 291 4.82 -5.61 3.84
CA LYS A 291 5.88 -5.63 2.83
C LYS A 291 7.26 -5.62 3.49
N LEU A 292 8.26 -6.04 2.73
CA LEU A 292 9.65 -5.72 3.05
C LEU A 292 10.15 -4.67 2.06
N HIS A 293 10.93 -3.73 2.56
CA HIS A 293 11.53 -2.69 1.73
C HIS A 293 13.04 -2.85 1.74
N LEU A 294 13.64 -2.79 0.55
CA LEU A 294 15.07 -2.93 0.34
C LEU A 294 15.61 -1.60 -0.16
N TRP A 295 16.61 -1.07 0.53
CA TRP A 295 17.33 0.12 0.10
C TRP A 295 18.79 -0.22 -0.17
N GLU A 296 19.37 0.51 -1.12
CA GLU A 296 20.80 0.55 -1.28
C GLU A 296 21.41 1.46 -0.19
N SER A 297 22.39 0.95 0.55
CA SER A 297 22.98 1.62 1.71
C SER A 297 23.69 2.93 1.35
N GLN A 298 24.41 2.94 0.22
CA GLN A 298 25.23 4.07 -0.22
C GLN A 298 24.39 5.23 -0.77
N THR A 299 23.41 4.92 -1.61
CA THR A 299 22.58 5.93 -2.29
C THR A 299 21.32 6.28 -1.51
N GLY A 300 20.90 5.39 -0.61
CA GLY A 300 19.63 5.47 0.10
C GLY A 300 18.39 5.24 -0.79
N ARG A 301 18.59 4.82 -2.05
CA ARG A 301 17.49 4.59 -2.99
C ARG A 301 16.81 3.26 -2.70
N MET A 302 15.48 3.24 -2.80
CA MET A 302 14.72 2.01 -2.68
C MET A 302 14.92 1.17 -3.93
N ARG A 303 15.42 -0.06 -3.77
CA ARG A 303 15.71 -1.00 -4.86
C ARG A 303 14.51 -1.89 -5.17
N HIS A 304 13.93 -2.49 -4.13
CA HIS A 304 12.75 -3.36 -4.27
C HIS A 304 11.79 -3.17 -3.09
N THR A 305 10.51 -3.35 -3.39
CA THR A 305 9.47 -3.59 -2.39
C THR A 305 8.98 -5.02 -2.57
N LEU A 306 9.29 -5.87 -1.60
CA LEU A 306 8.91 -7.27 -1.61
C LEU A 306 7.46 -7.42 -1.13
N THR A 307 6.59 -7.78 -2.05
CA THR A 307 5.16 -8.00 -1.79
C THR A 307 4.85 -9.49 -1.81
N GLY A 308 4.12 -9.98 -0.82
CA GLY A 308 3.69 -11.39 -0.80
C GLY A 308 3.17 -11.89 0.54
N HIS A 309 3.49 -11.21 1.64
CA HIS A 309 2.83 -11.43 2.93
C HIS A 309 1.44 -10.78 2.95
N THR A 310 0.51 -11.39 3.66
CA THR A 310 -0.87 -10.86 3.80
C THR A 310 -1.06 -10.08 5.09
N GLU A 311 -0.16 -10.24 6.05
CA GLU A 311 -0.18 -9.60 7.36
C GLU A 311 1.18 -8.95 7.68
N LYS A 312 1.25 -8.22 8.80
CA LYS A 312 2.45 -7.48 9.21
C LYS A 312 3.69 -8.37 9.22
N VAL A 313 4.79 -7.89 8.65
CA VAL A 313 6.08 -8.60 8.66
C VAL A 313 6.82 -8.24 9.93
N VAL A 314 7.09 -9.22 10.77
CA VAL A 314 7.54 -9.03 12.15
C VAL A 314 9.04 -9.23 12.29
N SER A 315 9.65 -10.07 11.46
CA SER A 315 11.08 -10.34 11.51
C SER A 315 11.67 -10.55 10.13
N VAL A 316 12.92 -10.16 9.97
CA VAL A 316 13.72 -10.40 8.77
C VAL A 316 15.16 -10.74 9.14
N ASP A 317 15.76 -11.67 8.42
CA ASP A 317 17.20 -11.91 8.45
C ASP A 317 17.72 -12.21 7.03
N VAL A 318 19.01 -11.96 6.82
CA VAL A 318 19.70 -12.14 5.54
C VAL A 318 20.83 -13.14 5.71
N SER A 319 21.01 -14.00 4.72
CA SER A 319 22.06 -15.02 4.72
C SER A 319 23.44 -14.36 4.83
N LYS A 320 24.29 -14.93 5.69
CA LYS A 320 25.66 -14.45 5.91
C LYS A 320 26.67 -15.00 4.88
N THR A 321 26.29 -16.01 4.11
CA THR A 321 27.12 -16.61 3.06
C THR A 321 26.82 -16.02 1.69
N SER A 322 25.57 -15.64 1.43
CA SER A 322 25.13 -15.09 0.16
C SER A 322 24.27 -13.86 0.37
N SER A 323 24.65 -12.73 -0.24
CA SER A 323 23.84 -11.50 -0.23
C SER A 323 22.51 -11.62 -0.99
N ARG A 324 22.28 -12.77 -1.64
CA ARG A 324 21.12 -13.01 -2.49
C ARG A 324 19.88 -13.47 -1.73
N ARG A 325 20.01 -14.04 -0.53
CA ARG A 325 18.87 -14.68 0.17
C ARG A 325 18.49 -13.92 1.44
N ALA A 326 17.22 -13.50 1.51
CA ALA A 326 16.60 -13.00 2.74
C ALA A 326 15.47 -13.92 3.18
N VAL A 327 15.17 -13.96 4.46
CA VAL A 327 14.02 -14.66 5.01
C VAL A 327 13.23 -13.72 5.90
N SER A 328 11.91 -13.78 5.78
CA SER A 328 10.98 -13.01 6.60
C SER A 328 9.97 -13.91 7.28
N ALA A 329 9.50 -13.45 8.44
CA ALA A 329 8.33 -13.99 9.11
C ALA A 329 7.27 -12.92 9.26
N ALA A 330 6.01 -13.32 9.08
CA ALA A 330 4.86 -12.46 9.26
C ALA A 330 3.81 -13.08 10.17
N TYR A 331 2.85 -12.26 10.57
CA TYR A 331 1.72 -12.67 11.41
C TYR A 331 0.67 -13.50 10.64
N ASP A 332 0.85 -13.70 9.33
CA ASP A 332 0.03 -14.55 8.46
C ASP A 332 0.33 -16.06 8.64
N ARG A 333 1.19 -16.41 9.60
CA ARG A 333 1.70 -17.77 9.83
C ARG A 333 2.50 -18.33 8.65
N THR A 334 3.10 -17.44 7.87
CA THR A 334 4.04 -17.84 6.83
C THR A 334 5.41 -17.25 7.07
N MET A 335 6.41 -18.00 6.65
CA MET A 335 7.77 -17.53 6.51
C MET A 335 8.13 -17.62 5.03
N LYS A 336 8.73 -16.58 4.48
CA LYS A 336 9.05 -16.52 3.06
C LYS A 336 10.54 -16.31 2.88
N THR A 337 11.14 -17.07 1.97
CA THR A 337 12.50 -16.84 1.50
C THR A 337 12.43 -16.01 0.22
N TRP A 338 13.31 -15.04 0.10
CA TRP A 338 13.32 -14.06 -0.99
C TRP A 338 14.66 -14.08 -1.69
N ASP A 339 14.61 -13.92 -3.00
CA ASP A 339 15.78 -13.59 -3.79
C ASP A 339 15.90 -12.05 -3.88
N MET A 340 16.90 -11.52 -3.18
CA MET A 340 17.19 -10.09 -3.08
C MET A 340 17.56 -9.43 -4.43
N GLN A 341 18.04 -10.22 -5.40
CA GLN A 341 18.45 -9.71 -6.70
C GLN A 341 17.27 -9.52 -7.65
N THR A 342 16.31 -10.44 -7.60
CA THR A 342 15.12 -10.42 -8.46
C THR A 342 13.90 -9.80 -7.78
N GLY A 343 13.87 -9.80 -6.45
CA GLY A 343 12.75 -9.35 -5.64
C GLY A 343 11.60 -10.36 -5.51
N TYR A 344 11.80 -11.60 -5.96
CA TYR A 344 10.77 -12.63 -5.95
C TYR A 344 10.85 -13.55 -4.73
N VAL A 345 9.69 -14.11 -4.33
CA VAL A 345 9.61 -15.19 -3.37
C VAL A 345 10.19 -16.46 -3.99
N THR A 346 11.10 -17.12 -3.29
CA THR A 346 11.67 -18.41 -3.69
C THR A 346 10.91 -19.57 -3.05
N ASN A 347 10.74 -19.57 -1.72
CA ASN A 347 9.94 -20.56 -1.00
C ASN A 347 8.97 -19.86 -0.03
N THR A 348 7.81 -20.50 0.18
CA THR A 348 6.86 -20.15 1.24
C THR A 348 6.73 -21.33 2.19
N LEU A 349 7.10 -21.13 3.44
CA LEU A 349 6.99 -22.09 4.53
C LEU A 349 5.77 -21.72 5.36
N ILE A 350 4.89 -22.69 5.59
CA ILE A 350 3.68 -22.49 6.38
C ILE A 350 3.92 -23.06 7.77
N CYS A 351 3.61 -22.29 8.80
CA CYS A 351 3.74 -22.71 10.17
C CYS A 351 2.38 -22.71 10.88
N TYR A 352 2.23 -23.53 11.91
CA TYR A 352 0.97 -23.65 12.63
C TYR A 352 0.76 -22.50 13.64
N SER A 353 1.86 -21.97 14.18
CA SER A 353 1.88 -20.89 15.17
C SER A 353 2.59 -19.65 14.61
N ASN A 354 2.16 -18.45 15.02
CA ASN A 354 2.73 -17.20 14.55
C ASN A 354 4.22 -17.10 14.89
N CYS A 355 5.03 -16.74 13.90
CA CYS A 355 6.47 -16.58 14.06
C CYS A 355 6.80 -15.11 14.40
N ASN A 356 7.53 -14.89 15.49
CA ASN A 356 7.92 -13.55 15.95
C ASN A 356 9.37 -13.19 15.60
N ALA A 357 10.21 -14.20 15.40
CA ALA A 357 11.63 -14.02 15.24
C ALA A 357 12.19 -15.09 14.32
N VAL A 358 13.07 -14.67 13.43
CA VAL A 358 13.73 -15.54 12.47
C VAL A 358 15.22 -15.27 12.51
N ALA A 359 16.02 -16.33 12.42
CA ALA A 359 17.45 -16.23 12.21
C ALA A 359 17.93 -17.31 11.25
N LEU A 360 18.84 -16.95 10.36
CA LEU A 360 19.54 -17.90 9.49
C LEU A 360 20.81 -18.39 10.17
N THR A 361 21.14 -19.67 9.98
CA THR A 361 22.46 -20.16 10.38
C THR A 361 23.55 -19.53 9.53
N MET A 362 24.78 -19.52 10.05
CA MET A 362 25.94 -18.92 9.37
C MET A 362 26.22 -19.54 7.99
N ASN A 363 25.86 -20.82 7.80
CA ASN A 363 26.00 -21.53 6.53
C ASN A 363 24.85 -21.22 5.55
N GLY A 364 23.78 -20.57 6.02
CA GLY A 364 22.63 -20.20 5.20
C GLY A 364 21.74 -21.36 4.75
N GLU A 365 21.91 -22.55 5.33
CA GLU A 365 21.15 -23.76 4.97
C GLU A 365 19.92 -23.97 5.88
N ILE A 366 20.07 -23.65 7.16
CA ILE A 366 19.04 -23.88 8.19
C ILE A 366 18.46 -22.55 8.61
N LEU A 367 17.14 -22.53 8.76
CA LEU A 367 16.34 -21.43 9.21
C LEU A 367 15.76 -21.73 10.58
N CYS A 368 16.05 -20.88 11.55
CA CYS A 368 15.56 -20.99 12.92
C CYS A 368 14.36 -20.04 13.11
N SER A 369 13.24 -20.56 13.59
CA SER A 369 12.01 -19.79 13.81
C SER A 369 11.54 -19.87 15.25
N GLY A 370 11.37 -18.70 15.86
CA GLY A 370 10.79 -18.54 17.20
C GLY A 370 9.31 -18.25 17.12
N HIS A 371 8.49 -19.08 17.75
CA HIS A 371 7.02 -19.01 17.66
C HIS A 371 6.36 -18.54 18.96
N MET A 372 5.11 -18.11 18.83
CA MET A 372 4.25 -17.68 19.95
C MET A 372 3.85 -18.81 20.90
N ASP A 373 3.97 -20.07 20.46
CA ASP A 373 3.69 -21.26 21.29
C ASP A 373 4.86 -21.63 22.22
N GLY A 374 5.98 -20.92 22.15
CA GLY A 374 7.20 -21.20 22.94
C GLY A 374 8.15 -22.21 22.28
N ASN A 375 7.77 -22.72 21.11
CA ASN A 375 8.59 -23.68 20.37
C ASN A 375 9.52 -22.97 19.39
N LEU A 376 10.74 -23.47 19.36
CA LEU A 376 11.75 -23.16 18.37
C LEU A 376 11.70 -24.27 17.30
N ARG A 377 11.57 -23.88 16.03
CA ARG A 377 11.57 -24.84 14.92
C ARG A 377 12.75 -24.55 14.00
N LEU A 378 13.37 -25.63 13.53
CA LEU A 378 14.42 -25.59 12.52
C LEU A 378 13.84 -26.06 11.19
N TRP A 379 14.17 -25.35 10.13
CA TRP A 379 13.72 -25.63 8.77
C TRP A 379 14.93 -25.74 7.87
N ASP A 380 14.93 -26.75 7.02
CA ASP A 380 15.89 -26.81 5.91
C ASP A 380 15.32 -25.98 4.75
N ILE A 381 16.07 -24.95 4.35
CA ILE A 381 15.64 -23.99 3.33
C ILE A 381 15.60 -24.64 1.94
N ARG A 382 16.47 -25.64 1.68
CA ARG A 382 16.52 -26.31 0.37
C ARG A 382 15.30 -27.20 0.18
N SER A 383 14.96 -28.01 1.18
CA SER A 383 13.81 -28.91 1.11
C SER A 383 12.48 -28.23 1.46
N GLY A 384 12.52 -27.11 2.18
CA GLY A 384 11.34 -26.42 2.70
C GLY A 384 10.60 -27.20 3.79
N LYS A 385 11.23 -28.21 4.38
CA LYS A 385 10.65 -29.05 5.43
C LYS A 385 11.15 -28.63 6.81
N GLN A 386 10.29 -28.81 7.81
CA GLN A 386 10.68 -28.72 9.21
C GLN A 386 11.62 -29.90 9.52
N SER A 387 12.85 -29.59 9.97
CA SER A 387 13.84 -30.61 10.32
C SER A 387 13.73 -31.02 11.79
N SER A 388 13.49 -30.07 12.70
CA SER A 388 13.43 -30.33 14.14
C SER A 388 12.59 -29.29 14.89
N GLU A 389 12.12 -29.68 16.07
CA GLU A 389 11.33 -28.83 16.96
C GLU A 389 11.79 -29.00 18.40
N VAL A 390 11.94 -27.87 19.10
CA VAL A 390 12.46 -27.79 20.47
C VAL A 390 11.55 -26.89 21.28
N VAL A 391 11.13 -27.36 22.46
CA VAL A 391 10.43 -26.52 23.42
C VAL A 391 11.47 -25.67 24.15
N ALA A 392 11.62 -24.42 23.71
CA ALA A 392 12.64 -23.52 24.26
C ALA A 392 12.12 -22.71 25.45
N HIS A 393 10.84 -22.33 25.44
CA HIS A 393 10.24 -21.44 26.43
C HIS A 393 8.82 -21.87 26.80
N ASN A 394 8.37 -21.46 27.99
CA ASN A 394 6.99 -21.72 28.44
C ASN A 394 5.97 -20.71 27.87
N GLN A 395 6.45 -19.57 27.36
CA GLN A 395 5.67 -18.56 26.68
C GLN A 395 6.28 -18.25 25.31
N GLY A 396 5.59 -17.43 24.52
CA GLY A 396 6.06 -17.06 23.18
C GLY A 396 7.49 -16.51 23.15
N ILE A 397 8.23 -16.96 22.14
CA ILE A 397 9.60 -16.52 21.85
C ILE A 397 9.56 -15.12 21.27
N THR A 398 10.38 -14.21 21.78
CA THR A 398 10.47 -12.80 21.36
C THR A 398 11.62 -12.56 20.39
N SER A 399 12.75 -13.26 20.55
CA SER A 399 13.91 -13.15 19.67
C SER A 399 14.68 -14.44 19.54
N VAL A 400 15.30 -14.60 18.38
CA VAL A 400 16.22 -15.68 18.04
C VAL A 400 17.44 -15.02 17.41
N SER A 401 18.64 -15.40 17.86
CA SER A 401 19.91 -14.92 17.30
C SER A 401 20.90 -16.07 17.24
N VAL A 402 21.49 -16.31 16.08
CA VAL A 402 22.52 -17.33 15.91
C VAL A 402 23.90 -16.74 16.21
N SER A 403 24.78 -17.53 16.81
CA SER A 403 26.15 -17.14 17.07
C SER A 403 27.02 -17.13 15.81
N ARG A 404 28.14 -16.41 15.84
CA ARG A 404 29.08 -16.32 14.72
C ARG A 404 29.77 -17.66 14.42
N ASN A 405 29.96 -18.53 15.41
CA ASN A 405 30.43 -19.90 15.15
C ASN A 405 29.37 -20.80 14.49
N GLY A 406 28.09 -20.38 14.47
CA GLY A 406 26.97 -21.17 13.94
C GLY A 406 26.58 -22.39 14.77
N HIS A 407 27.27 -22.66 15.88
CA HIS A 407 27.01 -23.82 16.75
C HIS A 407 26.02 -23.50 17.86
N THR A 408 25.95 -22.25 18.31
CA THR A 408 25.02 -21.84 19.37
C THR A 408 24.00 -20.84 18.89
N MET A 409 22.85 -20.83 19.54
CA MET A 409 21.76 -19.92 19.27
C MET A 409 21.15 -19.43 20.56
N LEU A 410 20.92 -18.12 20.63
CA LEU A 410 20.24 -17.44 21.72
C LEU A 410 18.75 -17.34 21.41
N THR A 411 17.92 -17.81 22.32
CA THR A 411 16.47 -17.65 22.32
C THR A 411 16.06 -16.82 23.53
N SER A 412 15.05 -15.98 23.36
CA SER A 412 14.50 -15.16 24.44
C SER A 412 12.99 -15.31 24.47
N GLY A 413 12.43 -15.49 25.65
CA GLY A 413 11.00 -15.71 25.83
C GLY A 413 10.33 -14.63 26.67
N ARG A 414 9.01 -14.54 26.53
CA ARG A 414 8.17 -13.68 27.38
C ARG A 414 8.08 -14.17 28.83
N ASP A 415 8.60 -15.36 29.10
CA ASP A 415 8.85 -15.91 30.44
C ASP A 415 10.04 -15.23 31.16
N ASN A 416 10.67 -14.23 30.54
CA ASN A 416 11.83 -13.48 31.06
C ASN A 416 13.08 -14.36 31.22
N VAL A 417 13.17 -15.38 30.38
CA VAL A 417 14.30 -16.28 30.32
C VAL A 417 15.00 -16.13 28.97
N HIS A 418 16.32 -16.24 28.99
CA HIS A 418 17.13 -16.29 27.78
C HIS A 418 17.89 -17.61 27.75
N ASN A 419 17.63 -18.46 26.76
CA ASN A 419 18.22 -19.79 26.65
C ASN A 419 19.25 -19.82 25.52
N LEU A 420 20.44 -20.32 25.81
CA LEU A 420 21.47 -20.63 24.83
C LEU A 420 21.37 -22.11 24.47
N ILE A 421 21.10 -22.40 23.20
CA ILE A 421 20.83 -23.73 22.67
C ILE A 421 21.93 -24.09 21.67
N ASP A 422 22.46 -25.31 21.73
CA ASP A 422 23.34 -25.83 20.68
C ASP A 422 22.49 -26.20 19.46
N VAL A 423 22.83 -25.69 18.28
CA VAL A 423 22.09 -25.95 17.04
C VAL A 423 22.18 -27.42 16.62
N ARG A 424 23.28 -28.12 16.97
CA ARG A 424 23.51 -29.51 16.55
C ARG A 424 22.80 -30.51 17.45
N THR A 425 22.86 -30.31 18.76
CA THR A 425 22.25 -31.23 19.73
C THR A 425 20.83 -30.81 20.13
N LEU A 426 20.48 -29.54 19.88
CA LEU A 426 19.21 -28.92 20.28
C LEU A 426 19.00 -28.88 21.80
N GLU A 427 20.06 -29.05 22.58
CA GLU A 427 20.03 -28.99 24.03
C GLU A 427 20.30 -27.57 24.54
N VAL A 428 19.64 -27.21 25.64
CA VAL A 428 19.86 -25.94 26.33
C VAL A 428 21.19 -26.03 27.11
N GLN A 429 22.21 -25.32 26.64
CA GLN A 429 23.52 -25.26 27.30
C GLN A 429 23.52 -24.34 28.52
N ALA A 430 22.82 -23.20 28.42
CA ALA A 430 22.77 -22.21 29.48
C ALA A 430 21.42 -21.49 29.50
N THR A 431 20.97 -21.14 30.70
CA THR A 431 19.74 -20.38 30.94
C THR A 431 20.09 -19.16 31.76
N PHE A 432 19.79 -17.98 31.21
CA PHE A 432 20.05 -16.70 31.86
C PHE A 432 18.75 -16.08 32.35
N ARG A 433 18.79 -15.61 33.61
CA ARG A 433 17.69 -14.93 34.27
C ARG A 433 18.27 -13.86 35.17
N ALA A 434 17.70 -12.65 35.13
CA ALA A 434 18.06 -11.57 36.04
C ALA A 434 16.85 -11.17 36.89
N PRO A 435 17.01 -10.99 38.21
CA PRO A 435 15.93 -10.46 39.05
C PRO A 435 15.51 -9.06 38.57
N GLY A 436 14.21 -8.87 38.33
CA GLY A 436 13.66 -7.58 37.90
C GLY A 436 13.72 -7.29 36.40
N LEU A 437 14.43 -8.11 35.61
CA LEU A 437 14.39 -7.99 34.17
C LEU A 437 13.07 -8.55 33.64
N LEU A 438 12.23 -7.66 33.12
CA LEU A 438 11.01 -8.03 32.43
C LEU A 438 11.18 -7.73 30.95
N VAL A 439 10.89 -8.71 30.11
CA VAL A 439 10.90 -8.57 28.66
C VAL A 439 9.77 -7.62 28.25
N ALA A 440 10.15 -6.49 27.65
CA ALA A 440 9.25 -5.37 27.40
C ALA A 440 8.08 -5.69 26.48
N THR A 441 8.34 -6.39 25.38
CA THR A 441 7.36 -6.63 24.31
C THR A 441 7.56 -8.00 23.69
N ASN A 442 6.61 -8.43 22.85
CA ASN A 442 6.73 -9.67 22.08
C ASN A 442 7.84 -9.62 21.01
N TRP A 443 8.46 -8.46 20.80
CA TRP A 443 9.44 -8.22 19.74
C TRP A 443 10.77 -7.71 20.27
N SER A 444 11.02 -7.84 21.58
CA SER A 444 12.30 -7.44 22.15
C SER A 444 13.43 -8.30 21.58
N ARG A 445 14.49 -7.66 21.06
CA ARG A 445 15.65 -8.32 20.49
C ARG A 445 16.81 -8.34 21.47
N SER A 446 17.18 -9.54 21.90
CA SER A 446 18.42 -9.80 22.64
C SER A 446 19.56 -10.12 21.66
N CYS A 447 20.80 -9.88 22.08
CA CYS A 447 21.97 -10.17 21.25
C CYS A 447 23.06 -10.94 22.02
N LEU A 448 23.84 -11.71 21.27
CA LEU A 448 25.06 -12.37 21.75
C LEU A 448 26.28 -11.56 21.31
N SER A 449 27.38 -11.65 22.04
CA SER A 449 28.66 -11.16 21.54
C SER A 449 29.11 -11.85 20.25
N PRO A 450 29.97 -11.19 19.45
CA PRO A 450 30.82 -11.89 18.49
C PRO A 450 31.76 -12.93 19.11
N ASP A 451 32.28 -12.69 20.32
CA ASP A 451 33.19 -13.60 21.04
C ASP A 451 32.49 -14.66 21.90
N GLU A 452 31.15 -14.69 21.86
CA GLU A 452 30.26 -15.56 22.64
C GLU A 452 30.41 -15.51 24.16
N LYS A 453 31.18 -14.57 24.71
CA LYS A 453 31.41 -14.46 26.16
C LYS A 453 30.21 -13.86 26.87
N TYR A 454 29.42 -13.03 26.19
CA TYR A 454 28.37 -12.24 26.81
C TYR A 454 27.06 -12.30 26.05
N VAL A 455 25.97 -12.18 26.81
CA VAL A 455 24.60 -12.05 26.31
C VAL A 455 24.08 -10.71 26.80
N ALA A 456 23.44 -9.94 25.94
CA ALA A 456 22.80 -8.68 26.32
C ALA A 456 21.30 -8.71 26.01
N ALA A 457 20.48 -8.27 26.97
CA ALA A 457 19.05 -8.12 26.79
C ALA A 457 18.52 -6.86 27.47
N GLY A 458 17.45 -6.32 26.89
CA GLY A 458 16.78 -5.12 27.35
C GLY A 458 15.58 -5.42 28.26
N GLY A 459 15.42 -4.59 29.29
CA GLY A 459 14.34 -4.63 30.25
C GLY A 459 13.22 -3.62 29.97
N ALA A 460 12.03 -3.90 30.48
CA ALA A 460 10.88 -3.01 30.48
C ALA A 460 11.09 -1.76 31.35
N ASP A 461 11.98 -1.83 32.33
CA ASP A 461 12.37 -0.75 33.24
C ASP A 461 13.42 0.22 32.64
N GLY A 462 13.89 -0.06 31.41
CA GLY A 462 14.96 0.71 30.77
C GLY A 462 16.37 0.26 31.12
N SER A 463 16.51 -0.82 31.91
CA SER A 463 17.80 -1.44 32.14
C SER A 463 18.23 -2.31 30.97
N VAL A 464 19.53 -2.43 30.75
CA VAL A 464 20.12 -3.42 29.85
C VAL A 464 20.99 -4.32 30.71
N VAL A 465 20.73 -5.61 30.69
CA VAL A 465 21.50 -6.59 31.45
C VAL A 465 22.44 -7.32 30.51
N VAL A 466 23.70 -7.38 30.90
CA VAL A 466 24.75 -8.15 30.22
C VAL A 466 25.18 -9.29 31.14
N TRP A 467 25.00 -10.54 30.70
CA TRP A 467 25.47 -11.73 31.41
C TRP A 467 26.78 -12.20 30.81
N ASN A 468 27.67 -12.73 31.65
CA ASN A 468 28.79 -13.54 31.18
C ASN A 468 28.36 -15.02 31.09
N ARG A 469 28.65 -15.66 29.96
CA ARG A 469 28.36 -17.08 29.70
C ARG A 469 29.12 -18.01 30.62
N TYR A 470 30.39 -17.70 30.91
CA TYR A 470 31.28 -18.57 31.69
C TYR A 470 31.18 -18.32 33.20
N ALA A 471 30.81 -17.10 33.60
CA ALA A 471 30.65 -16.71 34.99
C ALA A 471 29.17 -16.43 35.31
N LYS A 472 28.46 -17.47 35.74
CA LYS A 472 26.99 -17.49 35.98
C LYS A 472 26.47 -16.36 36.88
N ASP A 473 27.28 -15.86 37.82
CA ASP A 473 26.87 -14.80 38.76
C ASP A 473 27.26 -13.40 38.33
N SER A 474 28.10 -13.25 37.30
CA SER A 474 28.50 -11.92 36.82
C SER A 474 27.46 -11.36 35.86
N THR A 475 26.68 -10.41 36.38
CA THR A 475 25.72 -9.62 35.62
C THR A 475 26.07 -8.15 35.74
N VAL A 476 26.14 -7.47 34.60
CA VAL A 476 26.31 -6.01 34.55
C VAL A 476 24.98 -5.41 34.14
N THR A 477 24.43 -4.54 34.98
CA THR A 477 23.21 -3.79 34.67
C THR A 477 23.58 -2.38 34.24
N LEU A 478 23.35 -2.08 32.97
CA LEU A 478 23.50 -0.75 32.40
C LEU A 478 22.18 0.00 32.55
N LYS A 479 22.25 1.20 33.13
CA LYS A 479 21.09 2.10 33.27
C LYS A 479 21.36 3.37 32.49
N GLY A 480 20.47 3.68 31.55
CA GLY A 480 20.60 4.86 30.70
C GLY A 480 19.31 5.20 29.95
N HIS A 481 18.50 4.20 29.60
CA HIS A 481 17.18 4.45 29.01
C HIS A 481 16.15 4.82 30.08
N THR A 482 15.24 5.72 29.73
CA THR A 482 14.11 6.12 30.58
C THR A 482 12.85 5.31 30.32
N SER A 483 12.88 4.41 29.34
CA SER A 483 11.76 3.62 28.86
C SER A 483 12.25 2.24 28.46
N ALA A 484 11.30 1.32 28.25
CA ALA A 484 11.55 -0.06 27.90
C ALA A 484 12.49 -0.21 26.69
N VAL A 485 13.54 -1.03 26.85
CA VAL A 485 14.51 -1.33 25.80
C VAL A 485 13.93 -2.41 24.88
N LEU A 486 13.89 -2.12 23.58
CA LEU A 486 13.27 -2.97 22.56
C LEU A 486 14.29 -3.75 21.75
N ALA A 487 15.46 -3.19 21.45
CA ALA A 487 16.48 -3.89 20.67
C ALA A 487 17.87 -3.66 21.22
N CYS A 488 18.67 -4.72 21.25
CA CYS A 488 20.09 -4.70 21.57
C CYS A 488 20.87 -5.31 20.40
N THR A 489 22.01 -4.73 20.04
CA THR A 489 22.93 -5.32 19.07
C THR A 489 24.37 -5.00 19.45
N TRP A 490 25.27 -5.95 19.26
CA TRP A 490 26.71 -5.72 19.36
C TRP A 490 27.30 -5.44 17.99
N SER A 491 28.39 -4.68 17.97
CA SER A 491 29.21 -4.57 16.78
C SER A 491 29.92 -5.89 16.52
N ASP A 492 30.21 -6.18 15.25
CA ASP A 492 30.97 -7.37 14.85
C ASP A 492 32.41 -7.37 15.41
N GLU A 493 32.95 -6.18 15.74
CA GLU A 493 34.30 -5.99 16.32
C GLU A 493 34.31 -6.14 17.86
N GLY A 494 33.16 -6.46 18.48
CA GLY A 494 33.02 -6.65 19.93
C GLY A 494 32.81 -5.36 20.74
N ARG A 495 33.05 -4.17 20.16
CA ARG A 495 32.71 -2.84 20.74
C ARG A 495 32.26 -1.88 19.63
N PRO A 496 31.22 -1.04 19.80
CA PRO A 496 30.35 -0.85 20.97
C PRO A 496 29.07 -1.72 20.98
N LEU A 497 28.39 -1.76 22.14
CA LEU A 497 27.00 -2.23 22.28
C LEU A 497 26.06 -1.07 21.96
N VAL A 498 24.96 -1.33 21.24
CA VAL A 498 23.93 -0.32 20.95
C VAL A 498 22.56 -0.84 21.34
N THR A 499 21.78 0.03 21.97
CA THR A 499 20.43 -0.29 22.46
C THR A 499 19.42 0.78 22.05
N ALA A 500 18.19 0.35 21.79
CA ALA A 500 17.06 1.23 21.45
C ALA A 500 15.95 1.07 22.46
N ASP A 501 15.27 2.17 22.76
CA ASP A 501 14.06 2.17 23.56
C ASP A 501 12.79 2.48 22.78
N LYS A 502 11.67 2.27 23.49
CA LYS A 502 10.33 2.61 23.05
C LYS A 502 10.11 4.11 22.86
N ASN A 503 10.95 5.00 23.38
CA ASN A 503 10.82 6.45 23.18
C ASN A 503 11.60 6.97 21.95
N GLY A 504 12.22 6.06 21.19
CA GLY A 504 12.95 6.42 19.97
C GLY A 504 14.38 6.86 20.23
N CYS A 505 14.89 6.67 21.45
CA CYS A 505 16.27 6.94 21.80
C CYS A 505 17.14 5.70 21.54
N VAL A 506 18.30 5.94 20.94
CA VAL A 506 19.36 4.96 20.72
C VAL A 506 20.55 5.37 21.57
N ILE A 507 21.07 4.44 22.37
CA ILE A 507 22.25 4.64 23.21
C ILE A 507 23.39 3.77 22.68
N ILE A 508 24.55 4.39 22.47
CA ILE A 508 25.80 3.71 22.12
C ILE A 508 26.66 3.62 23.38
N TRP A 509 26.98 2.39 23.78
CA TRP A 509 27.74 2.06 24.99
C TRP A 509 29.20 1.73 24.65
N GLN A 510 30.15 2.22 25.45
CA GLN A 510 31.58 2.01 25.26
C GLN A 510 32.23 1.22 26.39
#